data_AF-A0A929CKQ1-F1
#
_entry.id   AF-A0A929CKQ1-F1
#
_cell.length_a   1.000
_cell.length_b   1.000
_cell.length_c   1.000
_cell.angle_alpha   90.00
_cell.angle_beta   90.00
_cell.angle_gamma   90.00
#
_symmetry.space_group_name_H-M   'P 1'
#
loop_
_entity.id
_entity.type
_entity.pdbx_description
1 polymer ?
#
loop_
_entity_poly.entity_id
_entity_poly.type
_entity_poly.pdbx_seq_one_letter_code
_entity_poly.pdbx_strand_id
1 'polypeptide(L)'
;MKIKIGADELILWLRKNNIAKETPNDEINGLGIKIFKIIENLNGAKIESSQPCVWSTKDNSITEKYNLPKTSAQYEIETNKLPELYEKLSNL
;
A
#
# COMPACT_ATOMS: atom_id res chain seq x y z
N MET A 1 -3.99 -2.68 -19.76
CA MET A 1 -5.08 -1.89 -19.13
C MET A 1 -4.55 -1.44 -17.80
N LYS A 2 -4.60 -0.14 -17.55
CA LYS A 2 -4.11 0.43 -16.30
C LYS A 2 -5.21 0.54 -15.26
N ILE A 3 -4.82 0.42 -14.01
CA ILE A 3 -5.70 0.64 -12.86
C ILE A 3 -5.05 1.63 -11.91
N LYS A 4 -5.90 2.23 -11.06
CA LYS A 4 -5.44 3.00 -9.90
C LYS A 4 -5.47 2.12 -8.66
N ILE A 5 -4.45 2.23 -7.83
CA ILE A 5 -4.33 1.51 -6.57
C ILE A 5 -3.68 2.38 -5.52
N GLY A 6 -4.22 2.36 -4.31
CA GLY A 6 -3.71 3.09 -3.17
C GLY A 6 -2.66 2.31 -2.40
N ALA A 7 -1.67 3.01 -1.85
CA ALA A 7 -0.70 2.39 -0.94
C ALA A 7 -1.38 1.79 0.30
N ASP A 8 -2.49 2.38 0.73
CA ASP A 8 -3.32 1.94 1.85
C ASP A 8 -3.93 0.57 1.64
N GLU A 9 -4.43 0.25 0.44
CA GLU A 9 -4.97 -1.07 0.11
C GLU A 9 -3.88 -2.14 0.18
N LEU A 10 -2.67 -1.80 -0.30
CA LEU A 10 -1.50 -2.67 -0.25
C LEU A 10 -0.99 -2.87 1.19
N ILE A 11 -0.96 -1.80 2.00
CA ILE A 11 -0.63 -1.86 3.42
C ILE A 11 -1.64 -2.76 4.15
N LEU A 12 -2.94 -2.58 3.92
CA LEU A 12 -3.97 -3.41 4.53
C LEU A 12 -3.77 -4.90 4.18
N TRP A 13 -3.48 -5.21 2.91
CA TRP A 13 -3.21 -6.57 2.48
C TRP A 13 -1.99 -7.16 3.20
N LEU A 14 -0.86 -6.43 3.27
CA LEU A 14 0.33 -6.87 4.00
C LEU A 14 -0.01 -7.24 5.45
N ARG A 15 -0.71 -6.35 6.17
CA ARG A 15 -1.03 -6.53 7.60
C ARG A 15 -2.00 -7.69 7.84
N LYS A 16 -2.99 -7.86 6.97
CA LYS A 16 -3.92 -9.01 7.03
C LYS A 16 -3.21 -10.35 6.83
N ASN A 17 -2.10 -10.36 6.08
CA ASN A 17 -1.29 -11.55 5.83
C ASN A 17 -0.11 -11.70 6.80
N ASN A 18 -0.11 -10.93 7.90
CA ASN A 18 0.94 -10.92 8.91
C ASN A 18 2.33 -10.46 8.41
N ILE A 19 2.39 -9.73 7.31
CA ILE A 19 3.62 -9.21 6.71
C ILE A 19 3.85 -7.77 7.21
N ALA A 20 5.12 -7.45 7.48
CA ALA A 20 5.58 -6.10 7.85
C ALA A 20 4.80 -5.42 9.00
N LYS A 21 4.27 -6.19 9.96
CA LYS A 21 3.40 -5.72 11.08
C LYS A 21 3.97 -4.62 11.97
N GLU A 22 5.28 -4.49 12.04
CA GLU A 22 5.95 -3.47 12.86
C GLU A 22 6.61 -2.39 11.99
N THR A 23 6.54 -2.50 10.66
CA THR A 23 7.11 -1.47 9.78
C THR A 23 6.25 -0.21 9.86
N PRO A 24 6.81 1.01 9.96
CA PRO A 24 6.04 2.25 9.89
C PRO A 24 5.36 2.44 8.51
N ASN A 25 4.39 3.34 8.41
CA ASN A 25 3.73 3.67 7.13
C ASN A 25 4.48 4.72 6.30
N ASP A 26 5.56 5.30 6.82
CA ASP A 26 6.20 6.48 6.23
C ASP A 26 6.91 6.22 4.87
N GLU A 27 7.21 7.32 4.18
CA GLU A 27 7.91 7.35 2.89
C GLU A 27 9.45 7.46 3.03
N ILE A 28 10.02 7.29 4.23
CA ILE A 28 11.48 7.39 4.43
C ILE A 28 12.07 5.99 4.59
N ASN A 29 11.57 5.24 5.58
CA ASN A 29 12.01 3.90 5.92
C ASN A 29 10.84 2.89 6.05
N GLY A 30 9.60 3.36 5.91
CA GLY A 30 8.38 2.59 6.08
C GLY A 30 7.88 1.87 4.83
N LEU A 31 6.61 1.44 4.89
CA LEU A 31 5.93 0.78 3.80
C LEU A 31 5.71 1.69 2.60
N GLY A 32 5.54 3.01 2.80
CA GLY A 32 5.34 3.95 1.70
C GLY A 32 6.48 3.91 0.68
N ILE A 33 7.73 3.95 1.14
CA ILE A 33 8.90 3.91 0.25
C ILE A 33 9.13 2.51 -0.36
N LYS A 34 8.85 1.44 0.40
CA LYS A 34 8.97 0.06 -0.09
C LYS A 34 7.98 -0.21 -1.23
N ILE A 35 6.73 0.19 -1.03
CA ILE A 35 5.66 0.07 -2.04
C ILE A 35 5.98 0.92 -3.26
N PHE A 36 6.42 2.17 -3.07
CA PHE A 36 6.84 3.05 -4.16
C PHE A 36 7.90 2.38 -5.05
N LYS A 37 8.98 1.86 -4.45
CA LYS A 37 10.07 1.20 -5.19
C LYS A 37 9.60 -0.04 -5.94
N ILE A 38 8.71 -0.85 -5.34
CA ILE A 38 8.17 -2.04 -6.02
C ILE A 38 7.33 -1.63 -7.23
N ILE A 39 6.46 -0.63 -7.08
CA ILE A 39 5.60 -0.16 -8.17
C ILE A 39 6.43 0.48 -9.29
N GLU A 40 7.42 1.30 -8.95
CA GLU A 40 8.34 1.91 -9.92
C GLU A 40 9.10 0.84 -10.73
N ASN A 41 9.59 -0.21 -10.07
CA ASN A 41 10.24 -1.35 -10.73
C ASN A 41 9.31 -2.16 -11.64
N LEU A 42 8.00 -2.03 -11.47
CA LEU A 42 6.98 -2.66 -12.31
C LEU A 42 6.45 -1.72 -13.40
N ASN A 43 7.17 -0.61 -13.66
CA ASN A 43 6.78 0.46 -14.59
C ASN A 43 5.45 1.14 -14.22
N GLY A 44 5.06 1.08 -12.94
CA GLY A 44 3.97 1.89 -12.41
C GLY A 44 4.41 3.32 -12.12
N ALA A 45 3.44 4.21 -11.95
CA ALA A 45 3.68 5.64 -11.70
C ALA A 45 2.92 6.11 -10.47
N LYS A 46 3.55 6.96 -9.64
CA LYS A 46 2.84 7.69 -8.58
C LYS A 46 1.99 8.78 -9.25
N ILE A 47 0.69 8.78 -9.00
CA ILE A 47 -0.25 9.78 -9.51
C ILE A 47 -0.46 10.88 -8.47
N GLU A 48 -0.64 10.48 -7.21
CA GLU A 48 -0.89 11.39 -6.09
C GLU A 48 -0.01 10.99 -4.91
N SER A 49 0.58 11.96 -4.22
CA SER A 49 1.46 11.67 -3.07
C SER A 49 0.72 11.47 -1.76
N SER A 50 -0.48 12.04 -1.61
CA SER A 50 -1.24 11.97 -0.37
C SER A 50 -2.71 12.19 -0.64
N GLN A 51 -3.50 11.12 -0.55
CA GLN A 51 -4.95 11.14 -0.64
C GLN A 51 -5.55 10.60 0.67
N PRO A 52 -6.65 11.18 1.19
CA PRO A 52 -7.30 10.69 2.40
C PRO A 52 -7.72 9.22 2.27
N CYS A 53 -7.35 8.40 3.26
CA CYS A 53 -7.79 7.02 3.35
C CYS A 53 -9.16 6.95 4.04
N VAL A 54 -10.11 6.22 3.45
CA VAL A 54 -11.45 6.04 4.03
C VAL A 54 -11.55 4.64 4.62
N TRP A 55 -11.45 4.56 5.94
CA TRP A 55 -11.66 3.33 6.70
C TRP A 55 -13.05 3.34 7.33
N SER A 56 -13.72 2.18 7.37
CA SER A 56 -14.97 2.06 8.11
C SER A 56 -14.69 2.25 9.61
N THR A 57 -15.24 3.32 10.19
CA THR A 57 -15.08 3.69 11.60
C THR A 57 -16.12 3.07 12.52
N LYS A 58 -17.01 2.20 11.99
CA LYS A 58 -17.98 1.49 12.84
C LYS A 58 -17.30 0.74 13.99
N ASP A 59 -16.07 0.31 13.75
CA ASP A 59 -15.12 -0.05 14.80
C ASP A 59 -13.78 0.65 14.50
N ASN A 60 -13.42 1.68 15.26
CA ASN A 60 -12.05 2.25 15.27
C ASN A 60 -10.95 1.18 15.47
N SER A 61 -11.35 -0.04 15.84
CA SER A 61 -10.49 -1.21 15.96
C SER A 61 -9.71 -1.53 14.70
N ILE A 62 -10.21 -1.32 13.47
CA ILE A 62 -9.47 -1.79 12.27
C ILE A 62 -8.24 -0.94 11.99
N THR A 63 -8.34 0.38 12.16
CA THR A 63 -7.23 1.31 11.99
C THR A 63 -6.18 1.11 13.06
N GLU A 64 -6.60 0.88 14.31
CA GLU A 64 -5.68 0.61 15.42
C GLU A 64 -5.05 -0.78 15.31
N LYS A 65 -5.85 -1.81 15.00
CA LYS A 65 -5.43 -3.22 14.90
C LYS A 65 -4.37 -3.44 13.82
N TYR A 66 -4.52 -2.77 12.68
CA TYR A 66 -3.59 -2.94 11.55
C TYR A 66 -2.65 -1.75 11.36
N ASN A 67 -2.68 -0.76 12.25
CA ASN A 67 -1.88 0.46 12.16
C ASN A 67 -2.00 1.11 10.76
N LEU A 68 -3.23 1.36 10.31
CA LEU A 68 -3.50 1.84 8.95
C LEU A 68 -3.22 3.35 8.81
N PRO A 69 -2.73 3.79 7.64
CA PRO A 69 -2.45 5.21 7.41
C PRO A 69 -3.73 6.04 7.29
N LYS A 70 -3.63 7.34 7.60
CA LYS A 70 -4.72 8.31 7.40
C LYS A 70 -4.75 8.89 5.99
N THR A 71 -3.60 8.90 5.33
CA THR A 71 -3.45 9.30 3.92
C THR A 71 -2.49 8.35 3.22
N SER A 72 -2.63 8.17 1.92
CA SER A 72 -1.79 7.28 1.12
C SER A 72 -1.45 7.87 -0.24
N ALA A 73 -0.31 7.48 -0.79
CA ALA A 73 -0.02 7.70 -2.19
C ALA A 73 -0.94 6.83 -3.08
N GLN A 74 -1.27 7.34 -4.27
CA GLN A 74 -2.02 6.62 -5.29
C GLN A 74 -1.11 6.35 -6.49
N TYR A 75 -1.27 5.18 -7.08
CA TYR A 75 -0.44 4.71 -8.17
C TYR A 75 -1.27 4.29 -9.37
N GLU A 76 -0.65 4.39 -10.54
CA GLU A 76 -1.12 3.76 -11.77
C GLU A 76 -0.22 2.56 -12.09
N ILE A 77 -0.81 1.40 -12.38
CA ILE A 77 -0.06 0.20 -12.79
C ILE A 77 -0.84 -0.59 -13.84
N GLU A 78 -0.11 -1.29 -14.72
CA GLU A 78 -0.72 -2.23 -15.65
C GLU A 78 -1.30 -3.44 -14.90
N THR A 79 -2.53 -3.82 -15.23
CA THR A 79 -3.28 -4.90 -14.56
C THR A 79 -2.54 -6.24 -14.61
N ASN A 80 -1.82 -6.50 -15.70
CA ASN A 80 -1.03 -7.72 -15.87
C ASN A 80 0.19 -7.80 -14.93
N LYS A 81 0.57 -6.70 -14.26
CA LYS A 81 1.64 -6.65 -13.26
C LYS A 81 1.15 -6.93 -11.83
N LEU A 82 -0.16 -7.04 -11.60
CA LEU A 82 -0.70 -7.32 -10.27
C LEU A 82 -0.17 -8.61 -9.64
N PRO A 83 -0.06 -9.75 -10.34
CA PRO A 83 0.51 -10.97 -9.75
C PRO A 83 1.94 -10.74 -9.25
N GLU A 84 2.78 -10.12 -10.08
CA GLU A 84 4.18 -9.81 -9.76
C GLU A 84 4.29 -8.79 -8.60
N LEU A 85 3.37 -7.82 -8.52
CA LEU A 85 3.27 -6.87 -7.40
C LEU A 85 3.03 -7.61 -6.09
N TYR A 86 2.03 -8.49 -6.02
CA TYR A 86 1.71 -9.22 -4.78
C TYR A 86 2.81 -10.22 -4.40
N GLU A 87 3.48 -10.84 -5.37
CA GLU A 87 4.65 -11.68 -5.11
C GLU A 87 5.79 -10.87 -4.47
N LYS A 88 6.13 -9.71 -5.03
CA LYS A 88 7.17 -8.82 -4.45
C LYS A 88 6.77 -8.31 -3.07
N LEU A 89 5.50 -7.94 -2.87
CA LEU A 89 4.97 -7.52 -1.57
C LEU A 89 5.02 -8.65 -0.52
N SER A 90 4.80 -9.89 -0.93
CA SER A 90 4.83 -11.04 -0.03
C SER A 90 6.21 -11.32 0.60
N ASN A 91 7.26 -10.76 -0.01
CA ASN A 91 8.65 -10.90 0.40
C ASN A 91 9.19 -9.71 1.22
N LEU A 92 8.32 -8.80 1.68
CA LEU A 92 8.68 -7.62 2.49
C LEU A 92 8.82 -7.90 3.99
#